data_AF-A0A1J5EJ04-F1
#
_entry.id   AF-A0A1J5EJ04-F1
#
_cell.length_a   1.000
_cell.length_b   1.000
_cell.length_c   1.000
_cell.angle_alpha   90.00
_cell.angle_beta   90.00
_cell.angle_gamma   90.00
#
_symmetry.space_group_name_H-M   'P 1'
#
loop_
_entity.id
_entity.type
_entity.pdbx_description
1 polymer ?
#
loop_
_entity_poly.entity_id
_entity_poly.type
_entity_poly.pdbx_seq_one_letter_code
_entity_poly.pdbx_strand_id
1 'polypeptide(L)'
;MGPVGTDVSYTEELGDLTITMEAARFWVKKTKTFGFDNALMRRLAAKDFKLTISRADTKLLELRKPQLEMPLDRGLLVIDHPEILFPADFGSPDSITFDRKNKLIRIRRAAKEEVWNLADGNKSSHSN
;
A
#
# COMPACT_ATOMS: atom_id res chain seq x y z
N MET A 1 9.88 2.48 -23.22
CA MET A 1 9.39 2.72 -21.85
C MET A 1 8.02 3.38 -21.95
N GLY A 2 7.10 3.14 -21.01
CA GLY A 2 5.79 3.83 -20.97
C GLY A 2 5.90 5.25 -20.41
N PRO A 3 4.78 5.99 -20.29
CA PRO A 3 4.77 7.30 -19.65
C PRO A 3 5.30 7.19 -18.20
N VAL A 4 6.07 8.20 -17.79
CA VAL A 4 6.64 8.31 -16.44
C VAL A 4 6.04 9.55 -15.78
N GLY A 5 5.46 9.37 -14.59
CA GLY A 5 5.12 10.48 -13.69
C GLY A 5 6.24 10.69 -12.70
N THR A 6 6.59 11.95 -12.42
CA THR A 6 7.56 12.35 -11.39
C THR A 6 6.86 13.09 -10.27
N ASP A 7 7.34 12.92 -9.04
CA ASP A 7 6.85 13.60 -7.83
C ASP A 7 5.32 13.53 -7.72
N VAL A 8 4.79 12.31 -7.89
CA VAL A 8 3.36 12.06 -7.92
C VAL A 8 2.87 11.92 -6.50
N SER A 9 1.88 12.74 -6.15
CA SER A 9 1.08 12.58 -4.94
C SER A 9 -0.38 12.34 -5.33
N TYR A 10 -1.00 11.36 -4.70
CA TYR A 10 -2.39 11.00 -4.89
C TYR A 10 -3.04 10.84 -3.52
N THR A 11 -4.07 11.64 -3.26
CA THR A 11 -4.88 11.55 -2.05
C THR A 11 -6.28 11.08 -2.40
N GLU A 12 -6.78 10.13 -1.62
CA GLU A 12 -8.11 9.53 -1.75
C GLU A 12 -8.80 9.55 -0.39
N GLU A 13 -10.10 9.89 -0.38
CA GLU A 13 -10.95 9.82 0.80
C GLU A 13 -11.84 8.57 0.71
N LEU A 14 -11.82 7.73 1.76
CA LEU A 14 -12.64 6.52 1.87
C LEU A 14 -13.49 6.57 3.14
N GLY A 15 -14.52 7.41 3.13
CA GLY A 15 -15.33 7.71 4.31
C GLY A 15 -14.57 8.67 5.23
N ASP A 16 -14.25 8.23 6.44
CA ASP A 16 -13.49 8.97 7.45
C ASP A 16 -11.97 8.81 7.32
N LEU A 17 -11.52 7.98 6.37
CA LEU A 17 -10.12 7.71 6.10
C LEU A 17 -9.60 8.60 4.98
N THR A 18 -8.41 9.15 5.17
CA THR A 18 -7.63 9.81 4.13
C THR A 18 -6.41 8.96 3.84
N ILE A 19 -6.22 8.63 2.57
CA ILE A 19 -5.11 7.79 2.09
C ILE A 19 -4.29 8.61 1.13
N THR A 20 -3.04 8.86 1.48
CA THR A 20 -2.09 9.60 0.66
C THR A 20 -1.00 8.66 0.18
N MET A 21 -0.85 8.55 -1.13
CA MET A 21 0.19 7.80 -1.81
C MET A 21 1.12 8.78 -2.51
N GLU A 22 2.40 8.67 -2.23
CA GLU A 22 3.45 9.49 -2.82
C GLU A 22 4.49 8.59 -3.46
N ALA A 23 5.06 9.02 -4.57
CA ALA A 23 6.26 8.41 -5.12
C ALA A 23 7.07 9.43 -5.90
N ALA A 24 8.40 9.34 -5.81
CA ALA A 24 9.29 10.14 -6.63
C ALA A 24 9.10 9.85 -8.13
N ARG A 25 8.78 8.58 -8.48
CA ARG A 25 8.47 8.18 -9.86
C ARG A 25 7.43 7.08 -9.92
N PHE A 26 6.50 7.17 -10.85
CA PHE A 26 5.67 6.06 -11.30
C PHE A 26 5.91 5.77 -12.79
N TRP A 27 5.96 4.50 -13.17
CA TRP A 27 6.00 4.10 -14.57
C TRP A 27 5.26 2.79 -14.78
N VAL A 28 4.73 2.61 -16.00
CA VAL A 28 4.13 1.33 -16.39
C VAL A 28 5.23 0.41 -16.90
N LYS A 29 5.43 -0.70 -16.20
CA LYS A 29 6.31 -1.79 -16.62
C LYS A 29 5.53 -2.73 -17.54
N LYS A 30 6.01 -2.87 -18.77
CA LYS A 30 5.50 -3.88 -19.70
C LYS A 30 6.00 -5.26 -19.24
N THR A 31 5.09 -6.22 -19.22
CA THR A 31 5.38 -7.61 -18.86
C THR A 31 5.20 -8.45 -20.11
N LYS A 32 6.22 -9.24 -20.46
CA LYS A 32 6.16 -10.17 -21.59
C LYS A 32 5.89 -11.57 -21.06
N THR A 33 4.94 -12.26 -21.66
CA THR A 33 4.67 -13.67 -21.37
C THR A 33 4.82 -14.44 -22.68
N PHE A 34 5.70 -15.44 -22.72
CA PHE A 34 6.05 -16.18 -23.94
C PHE A 34 6.41 -15.30 -25.15
N GLY A 35 7.04 -14.14 -24.91
CA GLY A 35 7.45 -13.20 -25.97
C GLY A 35 6.36 -12.23 -26.43
N PHE A 36 5.11 -12.40 -26.00
CA PHE A 36 4.00 -11.50 -26.35
C PHE A 36 3.80 -10.41 -25.29
N ASP A 37 3.58 -9.18 -25.76
CA ASP A 37 3.17 -8.05 -24.92
C ASP A 37 1.70 -8.27 -24.51
N ASN A 38 1.45 -8.55 -23.23
CA ASN A 38 0.09 -8.70 -22.71
C ASN A 38 -0.33 -7.44 -21.94
N ALA A 39 -1.32 -6.71 -22.46
CA ALA A 39 -1.83 -5.49 -21.85
C ALA A 39 -2.45 -5.73 -20.46
N LEU A 40 -3.03 -6.91 -20.22
CA LEU A 40 -3.64 -7.31 -18.95
C LEU A 40 -2.60 -7.59 -17.86
N MET A 41 -1.35 -7.85 -18.25
CA MET A 41 -0.25 -8.18 -17.32
C MET A 41 0.64 -6.98 -16.99
N ARG A 42 0.31 -5.78 -17.47
CA ARG A 42 1.09 -4.57 -17.17
C ARG A 42 1.07 -4.32 -15.66
N ARG A 43 2.22 -3.91 -15.12
CA ARG A 43 2.37 -3.54 -13.71
C ARG A 43 2.69 -2.06 -13.59
N LEU A 44 2.18 -1.43 -12.54
CA LEU A 44 2.63 -0.11 -12.13
C LEU A 44 3.83 -0.30 -11.22
N ALA A 45 4.93 0.39 -11.54
CA ALA A 45 6.12 0.42 -10.70
C ALA A 45 6.28 1.82 -10.12
N ALA A 46 6.68 1.88 -8.86
CA ALA A 46 6.90 3.10 -8.10
C ALA A 46 8.31 3.09 -7.50
N LYS A 47 8.97 4.24 -7.53
CA LYS A 47 10.25 4.49 -6.84
C LYS A 47 10.01 5.46 -5.68
N ASP A 48 10.63 5.15 -4.54
CA ASP A 48 10.48 5.90 -3.29
C ASP A 48 9.01 6.07 -2.93
N PHE A 49 8.27 4.95 -2.95
CA PHE A 49 6.86 4.92 -2.63
C PHE A 49 6.66 5.16 -1.14
N LYS A 50 5.66 5.97 -0.82
CA LYS A 50 5.21 6.25 0.54
C LYS A 50 3.69 6.15 0.58
N LEU A 51 3.18 5.55 1.64
CA LEU A 51 1.76 5.45 1.92
C LEU A 51 1.51 6.00 3.32
N THR A 52 0.58 6.93 3.41
CA THR A 52 0.06 7.45 4.67
C THR A 52 -1.43 7.17 4.73
N ILE A 53 -1.89 6.59 5.83
CA ILE A 53 -3.30 6.39 6.12
C ILE A 53 -3.59 7.16 7.40
N SER A 54 -4.52 8.10 7.32
CA SER A 54 -5.02 8.88 8.45
C SER A 54 -6.54 8.73 8.56
N ARG A 55 -7.05 9.02 9.75
CA ARG A 55 -8.48 9.13 10.04
C ARG A 55 -8.71 10.48 10.69
N ALA A 56 -9.52 11.32 10.05
CA ALA A 56 -9.57 12.75 10.36
C ALA A 56 -8.13 13.31 10.47
N ASP A 57 -7.76 13.89 11.62
CA ASP A 57 -6.43 14.47 11.85
C ASP A 57 -5.42 13.51 12.52
N THR A 58 -5.79 12.23 12.68
CA THR A 58 -4.92 11.23 13.33
C THR A 58 -4.28 10.31 12.29
N LYS A 59 -2.95 10.32 12.22
CA LYS A 59 -2.18 9.35 11.41
C LYS A 59 -2.29 7.97 12.04
N LEU A 60 -2.65 6.96 11.24
CA LEU A 60 -2.78 5.57 11.67
C LEU A 60 -1.58 4.73 11.24
N LEU A 61 -1.13 4.94 10.00
CA LEU A 61 -0.02 4.20 9.42
C LEU A 61 0.73 5.11 8.46
N GLU A 62 2.05 5.07 8.54
CA GLU A 62 2.93 5.63 7.51
C GLU A 62 4.01 4.61 7.21
N LEU A 63 4.21 4.34 5.93
CA LEU A 63 5.24 3.42 5.48
C LEU A 63 5.93 3.94 4.23
N ARG A 64 7.13 3.41 4.02
CA ARG A 64 7.95 3.63 2.84
C ARG A 64 8.35 2.30 2.21
N LYS A 65 8.45 2.32 0.89
CA LYS A 65 9.06 1.26 0.10
C LYS A 65 9.93 1.87 -1.01
N PRO A 66 11.24 1.59 -1.06
CA PRO A 66 12.12 2.14 -2.10
C PRO A 66 11.69 1.78 -3.52
N GLN A 67 11.15 0.58 -3.71
CA GLN A 67 10.61 0.12 -4.97
C GLN A 67 9.38 -0.76 -4.75
N LEU A 68 8.29 -0.43 -5.42
CA LEU A 68 7.02 -1.16 -5.33
C LEU A 68 6.51 -1.49 -6.73
N GLU A 69 6.11 -2.74 -6.95
CA GLU A 69 5.48 -3.20 -8.21
C GLU A 69 4.07 -3.73 -7.92
N MET A 70 3.06 -2.96 -8.30
CA MET A 70 1.66 -3.31 -8.08
C MET A 70 0.96 -3.65 -9.41
N PRO A 71 -0.09 -4.48 -9.38
CA PRO A 71 -1.04 -4.59 -10.50
C PRO A 71 -1.60 -3.21 -10.87
N LEU A 72 -2.10 -3.07 -12.10
CA LEU A 72 -2.86 -1.86 -12.48
C LEU A 72 -4.23 -1.80 -11.81
N ASP A 73 -4.77 -2.94 -11.38
CA ASP A 73 -5.91 -2.95 -10.48
C ASP A 73 -5.47 -2.38 -9.12
N ARG A 74 -6.28 -1.46 -8.59
CA ARG A 74 -5.97 -0.73 -7.36
C ARG A 74 -6.73 -1.30 -6.15
N GLY A 75 -7.46 -2.40 -6.29
CA GLY A 75 -8.35 -2.90 -5.24
C GLY A 75 -7.58 -3.42 -4.03
N LEU A 76 -6.46 -4.08 -4.30
CA LEU A 76 -5.59 -4.67 -3.29
C LEU A 76 -4.16 -4.14 -3.48
N LEU A 77 -3.63 -3.45 -2.46
CA LEU A 77 -2.25 -2.98 -2.45
C LEU A 77 -1.42 -3.88 -1.54
N VAL A 78 -0.53 -4.67 -2.13
CA VAL A 78 0.40 -5.53 -1.38
C VAL A 78 1.78 -4.88 -1.40
N ILE A 79 2.38 -4.72 -0.23
CA ILE A 79 3.67 -4.10 -0.02
C ILE A 79 4.53 -5.05 0.80
N ASP A 80 5.48 -5.70 0.14
CA ASP A 80 6.41 -6.63 0.79
C ASP A 80 7.59 -5.88 1.40
N HIS A 81 8.00 -6.30 2.60
CA HIS A 81 9.05 -5.71 3.43
C HIS A 81 9.02 -4.17 3.43
N PRO A 82 7.90 -3.55 3.86
CA PRO A 82 7.84 -2.11 4.01
C PRO A 82 8.68 -1.66 5.20
N GLU A 83 9.21 -0.44 5.10
CA GLU A 83 9.72 0.29 6.24
C GLU A 83 8.57 1.07 6.87
N ILE A 84 8.28 0.84 8.15
CA ILE A 84 7.20 1.53 8.85
C ILE A 84 7.78 2.77 9.52
N LEU A 85 7.24 3.93 9.16
CA LEU A 85 7.64 5.23 9.70
C LEU A 85 6.73 5.65 10.85
N PHE A 86 5.47 5.20 10.84
CA PHE A 86 4.53 5.42 11.94
C PHE A 86 3.57 4.22 12.09
N PRO A 87 3.31 3.74 13.31
CA PRO A 87 3.96 4.16 14.56
C PRO A 87 5.43 3.68 14.63
N ALA A 88 6.29 4.41 15.34
CA ALA A 88 7.75 4.18 15.28
C ALA A 88 8.19 2.83 15.89
N ASP A 89 7.41 2.32 16.84
CA ASP A 89 7.62 1.05 17.54
C ASP A 89 6.98 -0.15 16.83
N PHE A 90 6.39 0.07 15.66
CA PHE A 90 5.69 -0.98 14.93
C PHE A 90 6.61 -2.07 14.37
N GLY A 91 7.91 -1.80 14.22
CA GLY A 91 8.87 -2.70 13.61
C GLY A 91 8.59 -2.97 12.12
N SER A 92 9.34 -3.92 11.53
CA SER A 92 9.27 -4.22 10.09
C SER A 92 8.49 -5.51 9.84
N PRO A 93 7.26 -5.44 9.27
CA PRO A 93 6.53 -6.62 8.86
C PRO A 93 7.10 -7.20 7.56
N ASP A 94 6.79 -8.47 7.30
CA ASP A 94 7.16 -9.14 6.05
C ASP A 94 6.31 -8.64 4.88
N SER A 95 5.03 -8.35 5.14
CA SER A 95 4.17 -7.69 4.17
C SER A 95 3.01 -6.95 4.82
N ILE A 96 2.57 -5.90 4.16
CA ILE A 96 1.32 -5.21 4.45
C ILE A 96 0.43 -5.30 3.21
N THR A 97 -0.80 -5.76 3.41
CA THR A 97 -1.84 -5.76 2.38
C THR A 97 -2.94 -4.81 2.78
N PHE A 98 -3.18 -3.79 1.96
CA PHE A 98 -4.30 -2.88 2.11
C PHE A 98 -5.41 -3.24 1.12
N ASP A 99 -6.52 -3.74 1.65
CA ASP A 99 -7.74 -4.05 0.93
C ASP A 99 -8.67 -2.83 0.98
N ARG A 100 -8.65 -2.05 -0.10
CA ARG A 100 -9.36 -0.76 -0.16
C ARG A 100 -10.86 -0.94 -0.08
N LYS A 101 -11.38 -1.98 -0.73
CA LYS A 101 -12.81 -2.27 -0.82
C LYS A 101 -13.40 -2.59 0.55
N ASN A 102 -12.69 -3.39 1.33
CA ASN A 102 -13.14 -3.82 2.65
C ASN A 102 -12.60 -2.94 3.79
N LYS A 103 -11.77 -1.92 3.47
CA LYS A 103 -11.08 -1.06 4.45
C LYS A 103 -10.29 -1.88 5.48
N LEU A 104 -9.56 -2.90 5.03
CA LEU A 104 -8.76 -3.77 5.90
C LEU A 104 -7.26 -3.59 5.64
N ILE A 105 -6.47 -3.55 6.70
CA ILE A 105 -5.01 -3.73 6.61
C ILE A 105 -4.68 -5.11 7.20
N ARG A 106 -4.01 -5.95 6.42
CA ARG A 106 -3.43 -7.22 6.90
C ARG A 106 -1.93 -7.07 7.01
N ILE A 107 -1.37 -7.46 8.14
CA ILE A 107 0.02 -7.26 8.50
C ILE A 107 0.60 -8.63 8.82
N ARG A 108 1.56 -9.08 8.01
CA ARG A 108 2.18 -10.40 8.18
C ARG A 108 3.56 -10.26 8.81
N ARG A 109 3.82 -11.08 9.84
CA ARG A 109 5.10 -11.21 10.53
C ARG A 109 5.40 -12.68 10.79
N ALA A 110 6.34 -13.24 10.05
CA ALA A 110 6.64 -14.66 10.00
C ALA A 110 5.34 -15.48 9.85
N ALA A 111 5.05 -16.35 10.81
CA ALA A 111 3.86 -17.20 10.82
C ALA A 111 2.60 -16.53 11.43
N LYS A 112 2.66 -15.23 11.78
CA LYS A 112 1.55 -14.50 12.37
C LYS A 112 0.96 -13.50 11.37
N GLU A 113 -0.36 -13.36 11.41
CA GLU A 113 -1.11 -12.37 10.63
C GLU A 113 -2.01 -11.58 11.57
N GLU A 114 -1.94 -10.26 11.46
CA GLU A 114 -2.77 -9.31 12.19
C GLU A 114 -3.67 -8.57 11.19
N VAL A 115 -4.93 -8.32 11.58
CA VAL A 115 -5.91 -7.64 10.73
C VAL A 115 -6.44 -6.40 11.43
N TRP A 116 -6.24 -5.24 10.83
CA TRP A 116 -6.83 -3.98 11.26
C TRP A 116 -8.06 -3.69 10.43
N ASN A 117 -9.21 -3.65 11.10
CA ASN A 117 -10.45 -3.21 10.47
C ASN A 117 -10.59 -1.69 10.59
N LEU A 118 -10.59 -1.01 9.45
CA LEU A 118 -10.75 0.44 9.37
C LEU A 118 -12.18 0.86 8.98
N ALA A 119 -13.13 -0.08 8.90
CA ALA A 119 -14.50 0.22 8.51
C ALA A 119 -15.27 1.04 9.56
N ASP A 120 -14.89 0.95 10.85
CA ASP A 120 -15.49 1.71 11.94
C ASP A 120 -14.44 2.10 12.98
N GLY A 121 -14.59 3.28 13.58
CA GLY A 121 -13.77 3.73 14.71
C GLY A 121 -14.06 2.97 16.00
N ASN A 122 -13.70 1.69 16.14
CA ASN A 122 -13.59 1.08 17.47
C ASN A 122 -12.79 -0.26 17.52
N LYS A 123 -11.77 -0.23 18.37
CA LYS A 123 -11.21 -1.31 19.21
C LYS A 123 -11.18 -2.74 18.64
N SER A 124 -10.01 -3.15 18.13
CA SER A 124 -9.57 -4.53 18.33
C SER A 124 -9.17 -4.72 19.80
N SER A 125 -10.11 -5.23 20.58
CA SER A 125 -9.84 -5.89 21.84
C SER A 125 -8.78 -6.98 21.64
N HIS A 126 -7.64 -6.82 22.30
CA HIS A 126 -6.81 -7.96 22.66
C HIS A 126 -7.62 -8.82 23.63
N SER A 127 -7.84 -10.08 23.28
CA SER A 127 -8.19 -11.12 24.25
C SER A 127 -7.04 -12.12 24.27
N ASN A 128 -6.53 -12.31 25.49
CA ASN A 128 -5.36 -13.10 25.93
C ASN A 128 -5.15 -14.43 25.22
#